data_AF-A0A918P0R6-F1
#
_entry.id   AF-A0A918P0R6-F1
#
_cell.length_a   1.000
_cell.length_b   1.000
_cell.length_c   1.000
_cell.angle_alpha   90.00
_cell.angle_beta   90.00
_cell.angle_gamma   90.00
#
_symmetry.space_group_name_H-M   'P 1'
#
loop_
_entity.id
_entity.type
_entity.pdbx_description
1 polymer ?
#
loop_
_entity_poly.entity_id
_entity_poly.type
_entity_poly.pdbx_seq_one_letter_code
_entity_poly.pdbx_strand_id
1 'polypeptide(L)'
;MRAHLLAAGLAGPVATTRETSLRSYRLFAARDPRLLLGLDPELPWRQRDVIELMADRCGVSADPRHTSGHDVIDPSRTLAALDSFADRLATAARRRAPVLLGTGHPHRLLGFYAALADALSAAGCAVLTPAQGDCVDITTRFGLRTYNLDYVRGVALVREPAPSPPGRAEGAHTHSPLPIRTALAAAAEAGGPLPELVVGDHGWVCGAGQLGFEAIGLGDTDDPALFVGEAEGRVSVVVPLDDAVRSDYYRPLTRYVLNRACLSQ
;
A
#
# COMPACT_ATOMS: atom_id res chain seq x y z
N MET A 1 -16.82 -6.21 -12.21
CA MET A 1 -15.45 -5.96 -11.70
C MET A 1 -14.45 -6.99 -12.20
N ARG A 2 -14.63 -8.31 -12.01
CA ARG A 2 -13.68 -9.35 -12.46
C ARG A 2 -13.13 -9.17 -13.89
N ALA A 3 -13.99 -8.91 -14.87
CA ALA A 3 -13.59 -8.70 -16.26
C ALA A 3 -12.66 -7.49 -16.43
N HIS A 4 -12.87 -6.41 -15.66
CA HIS A 4 -12.00 -5.23 -15.67
C HIS A 4 -10.64 -5.55 -15.06
N LEU A 5 -10.59 -6.26 -13.93
CA LEU A 5 -9.32 -6.65 -13.30
C LEU A 5 -8.42 -7.41 -14.28
N LEU A 6 -9.00 -8.37 -15.02
CA LEU A 6 -8.30 -9.15 -16.04
C LEU A 6 -7.90 -8.32 -17.26
N ALA A 7 -8.81 -7.51 -17.81
CA ALA A 7 -8.54 -6.73 -19.01
C ALA A 7 -7.50 -5.62 -18.79
N ALA A 8 -7.46 -5.06 -17.58
CA ALA A 8 -6.52 -4.00 -17.21
C ALA A 8 -5.16 -4.51 -16.72
N GLY A 9 -5.02 -5.84 -16.49
CA GLY A 9 -3.82 -6.42 -15.89
C GLY A 9 -3.66 -6.15 -14.40
N LEU A 10 -4.73 -5.73 -13.70
CA LEU A 10 -4.72 -5.56 -12.24
C LEU A 10 -4.69 -6.90 -11.51
N ALA A 11 -5.26 -7.94 -12.14
CA ALA A 11 -5.17 -9.33 -11.71
C ALA A 11 -5.23 -10.25 -12.93
N GLY A 12 -4.95 -11.54 -12.75
CA GLY A 12 -4.57 -12.46 -13.82
C GLY A 12 -3.05 -12.48 -13.99
N PRO A 13 -2.53 -12.80 -15.18
CA PRO A 13 -1.11 -12.61 -15.47
C PRO A 13 -0.72 -11.12 -15.35
N VAL A 14 0.24 -10.81 -14.49
CA VAL A 14 0.67 -9.43 -14.19
C VAL A 14 2.04 -9.10 -14.77
N ALA A 15 2.43 -7.83 -14.75
CA ALA A 15 3.73 -7.43 -15.31
C ALA A 15 4.91 -7.98 -14.49
N THR A 16 4.73 -8.12 -13.17
CA THR A 16 5.72 -8.68 -12.24
C THR A 16 6.11 -10.09 -12.65
N THR A 17 7.41 -10.31 -12.82
CA THR A 17 7.93 -11.61 -13.22
C THR A 17 8.12 -12.52 -12.03
N ARG A 18 7.98 -13.83 -12.25
CA ARG A 18 8.19 -14.86 -11.23
C ARG A 18 9.58 -14.76 -10.59
N GLU A 19 10.60 -14.44 -11.39
CA GLU A 19 11.96 -14.24 -10.94
C GLU A 19 12.09 -13.07 -9.97
N THR A 20 11.36 -11.98 -10.23
CA THR A 20 11.34 -10.78 -9.39
C THR A 20 10.72 -11.10 -8.04
N SER A 21 9.54 -11.71 -8.02
CA SER A 21 8.87 -12.12 -6.78
C SER A 21 9.71 -13.12 -5.99
N LEU A 22 10.26 -14.17 -6.63
CA LEU A 22 11.13 -15.13 -5.95
C LEU A 22 12.39 -14.48 -5.38
N ARG A 23 12.93 -13.45 -6.03
CA ARG A 23 14.04 -12.66 -5.48
C ARG A 23 13.58 -11.85 -4.27
N SER A 24 12.44 -11.17 -4.34
CA SER A 24 11.87 -10.43 -3.21
C SER A 24 11.60 -11.34 -2.02
N TYR A 25 11.07 -12.55 -2.23
CA TYR A 25 10.80 -13.53 -1.16
C TYR A 25 12.09 -14.00 -0.48
N ARG A 26 13.17 -14.21 -1.25
CA ARG A 26 14.50 -14.54 -0.68
C ARG A 26 15.04 -13.39 0.17
N LEU A 27 14.95 -12.17 -0.33
CA LEU A 27 15.45 -10.98 0.36
C LEU A 27 14.62 -10.69 1.63
N PHE A 28 13.30 -10.85 1.58
CA PHE A 28 12.43 -10.78 2.75
C PHE A 28 12.80 -11.83 3.79
N ALA A 29 12.97 -13.10 3.40
CA ALA A 29 13.37 -14.18 4.30
C ALA A 29 14.77 -13.94 4.92
N ALA A 30 15.64 -13.23 4.20
CA ALA A 30 16.94 -12.77 4.68
C ALA A 30 16.87 -11.48 5.51
N ARG A 31 15.66 -10.98 5.84
CA ARG A 31 15.40 -9.76 6.61
C ARG A 31 15.99 -8.49 5.98
N ASP A 32 16.03 -8.41 4.64
CA ASP A 32 16.46 -7.20 3.94
C ASP A 32 15.49 -6.05 4.25
N PRO A 33 15.94 -4.93 4.86
CA PRO A 33 15.05 -3.84 5.28
C PRO A 33 14.21 -3.24 4.16
N ARG A 34 14.70 -3.32 2.91
CA ARG A 34 14.00 -2.79 1.73
C ARG A 34 12.78 -3.61 1.35
N LEU A 35 12.77 -4.90 1.69
CA LEU A 35 11.67 -5.81 1.42
C LEU A 35 10.80 -6.03 2.66
N LEU A 36 11.29 -5.67 3.86
CA LEU A 36 10.49 -5.66 5.09
C LEU A 36 9.47 -4.52 5.12
N LEU A 37 9.69 -3.43 4.36
CA LEU A 37 8.78 -2.27 4.29
C LEU A 37 8.46 -1.67 5.67
N GLY A 38 9.36 -1.82 6.64
CA GLY A 38 9.16 -1.36 8.01
C GLY A 38 8.45 -2.31 8.96
N LEU A 39 8.06 -3.50 8.49
CA LEU A 39 7.62 -4.61 9.32
C LEU A 39 8.82 -5.23 10.06
N ASP A 40 8.60 -5.72 11.27
CA ASP A 40 9.52 -6.59 11.99
C ASP A 40 8.81 -7.93 12.29
N PRO A 41 8.88 -8.91 11.36
CA PRO A 41 8.12 -10.14 11.49
C PRO A 41 8.49 -10.95 12.74
N GLU A 42 7.51 -11.43 13.48
CA GLU A 42 7.76 -12.23 14.69
C GLU A 42 8.18 -13.66 14.34
N LEU A 43 7.61 -14.23 13.29
CA LEU A 43 7.86 -15.61 12.90
C LEU A 43 9.11 -15.73 12.01
N PRO A 44 9.78 -16.91 12.02
CA PRO A 44 10.89 -17.19 11.13
C PRO A 44 10.38 -17.54 9.72
N TRP A 45 9.99 -16.54 8.94
CA TRP A 45 9.57 -16.69 7.55
C TRP A 45 10.74 -17.09 6.65
N ARG A 46 10.81 -18.38 6.30
CA ARG A 46 11.74 -18.85 5.26
C ARG A 46 11.14 -18.57 3.89
N GLN A 47 11.97 -18.59 2.85
CA GLN A 47 11.49 -18.35 1.48
C GLN A 47 10.30 -19.25 1.11
N ARG A 48 10.34 -20.53 1.52
CA ARG A 48 9.24 -21.46 1.26
C ARG A 48 7.93 -21.03 1.93
N ASP A 49 7.99 -20.60 3.19
CA ASP A 49 6.83 -20.16 3.94
C ASP A 49 6.21 -18.91 3.29
N VAL A 50 7.06 -18.00 2.79
CA VAL A 50 6.62 -16.83 2.02
C VAL A 50 5.97 -17.25 0.69
N ILE A 51 6.51 -18.23 -0.04
CA ILE A 51 5.88 -18.73 -1.27
C ILE A 51 4.50 -19.34 -0.98
N GLU A 52 4.39 -20.16 0.06
CA GLU A 52 3.13 -20.78 0.47
C GLU A 52 2.11 -19.70 0.87
N LEU A 53 2.53 -18.70 1.64
CA LEU A 53 1.69 -17.55 2.00
C LEU A 53 1.24 -16.77 0.76
N MET A 54 2.15 -16.43 -0.16
CA MET A 54 1.82 -15.63 -1.33
C MET A 54 0.90 -16.42 -2.29
N ALA A 55 1.07 -17.73 -2.39
CA ALA A 55 0.14 -18.58 -3.14
C ALA A 55 -1.26 -18.57 -2.52
N ASP A 56 -1.36 -18.53 -1.19
CA ASP A 56 -2.63 -18.37 -0.51
C ASP A 56 -3.18 -16.95 -0.60
N ARG A 57 -2.40 -15.89 -0.41
CA ARG A 57 -2.95 -14.53 -0.38
C ARG A 57 -3.19 -13.95 -1.77
N CYS A 58 -2.24 -14.15 -2.68
CA CYS A 58 -2.29 -13.58 -4.02
C CYS A 58 -2.80 -14.58 -5.07
N GLY A 59 -2.58 -15.89 -4.89
CA GLY A 59 -2.86 -16.88 -5.92
C GLY A 59 -1.68 -17.15 -6.87
N VAL A 60 -0.46 -16.74 -6.52
CA VAL A 60 0.75 -17.09 -7.28
C VAL A 60 1.02 -18.60 -7.23
N SER A 61 1.88 -19.10 -8.11
CA SER A 61 2.22 -20.53 -8.11
C SER A 61 2.93 -20.94 -6.82
N ALA A 62 2.46 -22.03 -6.19
CA ALA A 62 3.13 -22.69 -5.08
C ALA A 62 4.19 -23.72 -5.53
N ASP A 63 4.26 -24.07 -6.83
CA ASP A 63 5.21 -25.07 -7.32
C ASP A 63 6.64 -24.52 -7.25
N PRO A 64 7.55 -25.12 -6.46
CA PRO A 64 8.94 -24.66 -6.35
C PRO A 64 9.73 -24.78 -7.66
N ARG A 65 9.23 -25.56 -8.63
CA ARG A 65 9.83 -25.70 -9.97
C ARG A 65 9.37 -24.60 -10.92
N HIS A 66 8.33 -23.84 -10.58
CA HIS A 66 7.88 -22.70 -11.36
C HIS A 66 8.72 -21.46 -11.00
N THR A 67 9.81 -21.29 -11.73
CA THR A 67 10.83 -20.28 -11.43
C THR A 67 10.92 -19.14 -12.45
N SER A 68 10.13 -19.16 -13.53
CA SER A 68 10.20 -18.17 -14.59
C SER A 68 8.84 -17.87 -15.23
N GLY A 69 8.74 -16.71 -15.86
CA GLY A 69 7.53 -16.20 -16.52
C GLY A 69 6.89 -15.06 -15.75
N HIS A 70 5.61 -14.82 -16.00
CA HIS A 70 4.82 -13.82 -15.28
C HIS A 70 4.19 -14.44 -14.03
N ASP A 71 4.17 -13.69 -12.93
CA ASP A 71 3.33 -14.06 -11.80
C ASP A 71 1.86 -13.87 -12.15
N VAL A 72 1.00 -14.48 -11.33
CA VAL A 72 -0.45 -14.44 -11.48
C VAL A 72 -1.07 -14.01 -10.16
N ILE A 73 -1.99 -13.05 -10.23
CA ILE A 73 -2.87 -12.69 -9.13
C ILE A 73 -4.24 -13.29 -9.39
N ASP A 74 -4.80 -14.06 -8.46
CA ASP A 74 -6.15 -14.59 -8.59
C ASP A 74 -7.17 -13.45 -8.43
N PRO A 75 -7.94 -13.11 -9.49
CA PRO A 75 -8.90 -12.01 -9.42
C PRO A 75 -10.01 -12.25 -8.39
N SER A 76 -10.27 -13.50 -8.00
CA SER A 76 -11.25 -13.85 -6.97
C SER A 76 -10.76 -13.46 -5.58
N ARG A 77 -9.46 -13.63 -5.31
CA ARG A 77 -8.80 -13.18 -4.07
C ARG A 77 -8.74 -11.66 -4.01
N THR A 78 -8.42 -10.98 -5.12
CA THR A 78 -8.52 -9.52 -5.22
C THR A 78 -9.93 -9.03 -4.89
N LEU A 79 -10.98 -9.63 -5.46
CA LEU A 79 -12.37 -9.22 -5.20
C LEU A 79 -12.78 -9.40 -3.73
N ALA A 80 -12.45 -10.54 -3.13
CA ALA A 80 -12.77 -10.80 -1.72
C ALA A 80 -12.03 -9.82 -0.78
N ALA A 81 -10.77 -9.51 -1.08
CA ALA A 81 -10.00 -8.52 -0.33
C ALA A 81 -10.54 -7.10 -0.52
N LEU A 82 -11.00 -6.72 -1.72
CA LEU A 82 -11.65 -5.43 -1.96
C LEU A 82 -12.95 -5.27 -1.18
N ASP A 83 -13.75 -6.34 -1.03
CA ASP A 83 -14.96 -6.32 -0.21
C ASP A 83 -14.58 -6.09 1.27
N SER A 84 -13.57 -6.80 1.78
CA SER A 84 -13.04 -6.61 3.14
C SER A 84 -12.46 -5.21 3.36
N PHE A 85 -11.77 -4.66 2.35
CA PHE A 85 -11.23 -3.31 2.36
C PHE A 85 -12.35 -2.26 2.43
N ALA A 86 -13.42 -2.45 1.65
CA ALA A 86 -14.60 -1.58 1.69
C ALA A 86 -15.32 -1.63 3.05
N ASP A 87 -15.40 -2.79 3.71
CA ASP A 87 -16.00 -2.92 5.05
C ASP A 87 -15.24 -2.12 6.11
N ARG A 88 -13.89 -2.07 6.01
CA ARG A 88 -13.05 -1.26 6.90
C ARG A 88 -13.26 0.24 6.67
N LEU A 89 -13.33 0.67 5.40
CA LEU A 89 -13.66 2.06 5.08
C LEU A 89 -15.06 2.46 5.57
N ALA A 90 -16.07 1.60 5.38
CA ALA A 90 -17.42 1.85 5.86
C ALA A 90 -17.47 1.97 7.40
N THR A 91 -16.66 1.17 8.10
CA THR A 91 -16.55 1.23 9.55
C THR A 91 -15.93 2.55 10.02
N ALA A 92 -14.83 2.98 9.40
CA ALA A 92 -14.22 4.27 9.68
C ALA A 92 -15.20 5.42 9.42
N ALA A 93 -15.91 5.40 8.29
CA ALA A 93 -16.91 6.42 7.93
C ALA A 93 -18.08 6.50 8.93
N ARG A 94 -18.66 5.36 9.33
CA ARG A 94 -19.74 5.34 10.33
C ARG A 94 -19.31 5.95 11.67
N ARG A 95 -18.05 5.76 12.04
CA ARG A 95 -17.47 6.31 13.28
C ARG A 95 -16.94 7.73 13.12
N ARG A 96 -16.86 8.25 11.89
CA ARG A 96 -16.15 9.49 11.55
C ARG A 96 -14.72 9.50 12.07
N ALA A 97 -14.09 8.34 12.00
CA ALA A 97 -12.74 8.10 12.49
C ALA A 97 -11.73 9.04 11.79
N PRO A 98 -10.72 9.58 12.51
CA PRO A 98 -9.58 10.23 11.86
C PRO A 98 -8.83 9.23 11.00
N VAL A 99 -8.47 9.61 9.78
CA VAL A 99 -7.80 8.75 8.81
C VAL A 99 -6.55 9.41 8.26
N LEU A 100 -5.54 8.60 7.95
CA LEU A 100 -4.33 9.04 7.23
C LEU A 100 -4.18 8.19 5.98
N LEU A 101 -4.07 8.85 4.82
CA LEU A 101 -3.86 8.17 3.55
C LEU A 101 -2.47 8.49 3.01
N GLY A 102 -1.78 7.50 2.47
CA GLY A 102 -0.45 7.68 1.90
C GLY A 102 -0.12 6.69 0.80
N THR A 103 0.75 7.08 -0.13
CA THR A 103 1.18 6.21 -1.23
C THR A 103 2.67 6.31 -1.48
N GLY A 104 3.30 5.14 -1.65
CA GLY A 104 4.64 4.95 -2.16
C GLY A 104 4.69 4.94 -3.69
N HIS A 105 3.54 4.90 -4.36
CA HIS A 105 3.37 4.87 -5.82
C HIS A 105 2.53 6.05 -6.36
N PRO A 106 2.95 7.30 -6.13
CA PRO A 106 2.13 8.47 -6.46
C PRO A 106 1.77 8.59 -7.95
N HIS A 107 2.64 8.14 -8.86
CA HIS A 107 2.34 8.15 -10.31
C HIS A 107 1.22 7.19 -10.74
N ARG A 108 0.93 6.16 -9.94
CA ARG A 108 -0.04 5.11 -10.26
C ARG A 108 -1.29 5.21 -9.40
N LEU A 109 -1.11 5.29 -8.09
CA LEU A 109 -2.17 5.09 -7.11
C LEU A 109 -2.71 6.37 -6.47
N LEU A 110 -2.08 7.53 -6.68
CA LEU A 110 -2.53 8.79 -6.07
C LEU A 110 -4.00 9.09 -6.36
N GLY A 111 -4.43 8.88 -7.61
CA GLY A 111 -5.84 9.08 -8.00
C GLY A 111 -6.81 8.15 -7.28
N PHE A 112 -6.40 6.91 -6.98
CA PHE A 112 -7.19 5.94 -6.24
C PHE A 112 -7.38 6.40 -4.79
N TYR A 113 -6.28 6.69 -4.07
CA TYR A 113 -6.36 7.11 -2.67
C TYR A 113 -6.99 8.49 -2.49
N ALA A 114 -6.77 9.43 -3.41
CA ALA A 114 -7.37 10.76 -3.32
C ALA A 114 -8.90 10.70 -3.40
N ALA A 115 -9.45 9.80 -4.22
CA ALA A 115 -10.88 9.59 -4.27
C ALA A 115 -11.44 8.94 -2.99
N LEU A 116 -10.66 8.08 -2.32
CA LEU A 116 -11.03 7.55 -1.00
C LEU A 116 -10.99 8.64 0.07
N ALA A 117 -9.95 9.48 0.08
CA ALA A 117 -9.80 10.61 0.99
C ALA A 117 -10.99 11.57 0.88
N ASP A 118 -11.36 11.96 -0.35
CA ASP A 118 -12.51 12.82 -0.59
C ASP A 118 -13.82 12.21 -0.08
N ALA A 119 -14.05 10.91 -0.32
CA ALA A 119 -15.27 10.23 0.11
C ALA A 119 -15.34 10.09 1.64
N LEU A 120 -14.24 9.77 2.31
CA LEU A 120 -14.15 9.70 3.78
C LEU A 120 -14.35 11.09 4.40
N SER A 121 -13.74 12.12 3.82
CA SER A 121 -13.93 13.52 4.23
C SER A 121 -15.40 13.94 4.08
N ALA A 122 -16.04 13.62 2.96
CA ALA A 122 -17.47 13.90 2.75
C ALA A 122 -18.39 13.14 3.73
N ALA A 123 -17.96 11.97 4.22
CA ALA A 123 -18.64 11.23 5.28
C ALA A 123 -18.39 11.79 6.70
N GLY A 124 -17.51 12.79 6.84
CA GLY A 124 -17.19 13.48 8.08
C GLY A 124 -15.94 12.96 8.81
N CYS A 125 -15.12 12.12 8.18
CA CYS A 125 -13.83 11.71 8.74
C CYS A 125 -12.82 12.86 8.67
N ALA A 126 -12.00 13.02 9.71
CA ALA A 126 -10.85 13.93 9.65
C ALA A 126 -9.72 13.29 8.83
N VAL A 127 -9.46 13.81 7.62
CA VAL A 127 -8.30 13.39 6.80
C VAL A 127 -7.06 14.15 7.28
N LEU A 128 -6.17 13.45 7.96
CA LEU A 128 -5.01 14.04 8.63
C LEU A 128 -3.87 14.30 7.64
N THR A 129 -3.16 15.42 7.85
CA THR A 129 -1.98 15.80 7.05
C THR A 129 -0.78 16.22 7.93
N PRO A 130 -0.34 15.39 8.89
CA PRO A 130 0.75 15.73 9.80
C PRO A 130 2.10 15.81 9.07
N ALA A 131 3.07 16.53 9.65
CA ALA A 131 4.42 16.67 9.09
C ALA A 131 4.48 17.19 7.64
N GLN A 132 3.47 17.95 7.20
CA GLN A 132 3.47 18.57 5.87
C GLN A 132 4.69 19.47 5.70
N GLY A 133 5.53 19.16 4.70
CA GLY A 133 6.77 19.87 4.41
C GLY A 133 8.00 19.38 5.17
N ASP A 134 7.86 18.43 6.10
CA ASP A 134 9.00 17.90 6.85
C ASP A 134 9.94 17.08 5.95
N CYS A 135 11.23 17.14 6.27
CA CYS A 135 12.25 16.35 5.60
C CYS A 135 12.24 14.90 6.09
N VAL A 136 12.44 13.96 5.16
CA VAL A 136 12.57 12.53 5.43
C VAL A 136 13.81 12.01 4.70
N ASP A 137 14.81 11.58 5.47
CA ASP A 137 16.02 10.96 4.92
C ASP A 137 15.78 9.47 4.65
N ILE A 138 15.89 9.06 3.39
CA ILE A 138 15.65 7.69 2.94
C ILE A 138 16.93 7.12 2.34
N THR A 139 17.38 5.98 2.87
CA THR A 139 18.49 5.23 2.29
C THR A 139 18.03 4.54 1.00
N THR A 140 18.62 4.96 -0.13
CA THR A 140 18.37 4.37 -1.44
C THR A 140 19.56 3.53 -1.90
N ARG A 141 19.43 2.82 -3.03
CA ARG A 141 20.57 2.15 -3.67
C ARG A 141 21.70 3.12 -4.09
N PHE A 142 21.42 4.42 -4.13
CA PHE A 142 22.37 5.48 -4.49
C PHE A 142 22.87 6.26 -3.26
N GLY A 143 22.67 5.73 -2.04
CA GLY A 143 22.99 6.40 -0.79
C GLY A 143 21.79 7.10 -0.17
N LEU A 144 22.06 7.84 0.92
CA LEU A 144 21.08 8.63 1.65
C LEU A 144 20.57 9.76 0.76
N ARG A 145 19.25 9.92 0.68
CA ARG A 145 18.59 11.01 -0.03
C ARG A 145 17.55 11.64 0.87
N THR A 146 17.56 12.96 0.97
CA THR A 146 16.53 13.73 1.64
C THR A 146 15.35 13.92 0.69
N TYR A 147 14.15 13.63 1.18
CA TYR A 147 12.88 13.91 0.51
C TYR A 147 12.04 14.84 1.40
N ASN A 148 11.02 15.47 0.83
CA ASN A 148 10.03 16.22 1.61
C ASN A 148 8.72 15.45 1.62
N LEU A 149 8.08 15.35 2.79
CA LEU A 149 6.73 14.85 2.91
C LEU A 149 5.74 15.90 2.39
N ASP A 150 4.88 15.52 1.45
CA ASP A 150 3.84 16.39 0.89
C ASP A 150 2.47 15.69 0.87
N TYR A 151 1.39 16.45 0.76
CA TYR A 151 0.03 15.94 0.64
C TYR A 151 -0.66 16.48 -0.62
N VAL A 152 -1.13 15.59 -1.48
CA VAL A 152 -1.97 15.94 -2.64
C VAL A 152 -3.37 15.40 -2.41
N ARG A 153 -4.36 16.29 -2.31
CA ARG A 153 -5.78 15.92 -2.04
C ARG A 153 -5.92 14.96 -0.84
N GLY A 154 -5.23 15.28 0.26
CA GLY A 154 -5.28 14.51 1.50
C GLY A 154 -4.46 13.21 1.49
N VAL A 155 -3.69 12.92 0.43
CA VAL A 155 -2.84 11.73 0.34
C VAL A 155 -1.38 12.11 0.48
N ALA A 156 -0.73 11.51 1.47
CA ALA A 156 0.69 11.66 1.76
C ALA A 156 1.56 11.00 0.67
N LEU A 157 2.63 11.67 0.28
CA LEU A 157 3.67 11.17 -0.62
C LEU A 157 4.98 11.88 -0.34
N VAL A 158 6.09 11.40 -0.91
CA VAL A 158 7.39 12.08 -0.80
C VAL A 158 7.77 12.77 -2.10
N ARG A 159 8.49 13.89 -2.02
CA ARG A 159 9.05 14.60 -3.19
C ARG A 159 10.55 14.74 -3.08
N GLU A 160 11.23 14.71 -4.23
CA GLU A 160 12.64 15.11 -4.28
C GLU A 160 12.77 16.63 -3.99
N PRO A 161 13.89 17.10 -3.40
CA PRO A 161 14.06 18.51 -3.01
C PRO A 161 14.18 19.48 -4.19
N ALA A 162 14.49 19.00 -5.40
CA ALA A 162 14.79 19.83 -6.56
C ALA A 162 13.54 20.16 -7.40
N PRO A 163 13.50 21.31 -8.11
CA PRO A 163 12.42 21.60 -9.03
C PRO A 163 12.40 20.52 -10.12
N SER A 164 11.36 19.70 -10.12
CA SER A 164 11.15 18.77 -11.22
C SER A 164 10.86 19.60 -12.49
N PRO A 165 11.33 19.16 -13.68
CA PRO A 165 10.89 19.76 -14.92
C PRO A 165 9.34 19.72 -15.00
N PRO A 166 8.70 20.71 -15.65
CA PRO A 166 7.24 20.78 -15.75
C PRO A 166 6.68 19.45 -16.27
N GLY A 167 5.74 18.87 -15.51
CA GLY A 167 5.12 17.57 -15.80
C GLY A 167 5.72 16.35 -15.08
N ARG A 168 6.76 16.51 -14.24
CA ARG A 168 7.42 15.36 -13.55
C ARG A 168 7.30 15.36 -12.02
N ALA A 169 6.75 16.40 -11.38
CA ALA A 169 6.59 16.49 -9.91
C ALA A 169 5.25 15.92 -9.43
N GLU A 170 4.99 14.62 -9.62
CA GLU A 170 3.80 13.96 -9.01
C GLU A 170 4.12 13.29 -7.67
N GLY A 171 5.40 13.13 -7.33
CA GLY A 171 5.91 12.45 -6.13
C GLY A 171 6.95 11.40 -6.50
N ALA A 172 7.83 11.04 -5.59
CA ALA A 172 8.83 10.01 -5.78
C ALA A 172 8.32 8.65 -5.31
N HIS A 173 8.60 7.62 -6.10
CA HIS A 173 8.36 6.23 -5.72
C HIS A 173 9.17 5.88 -4.47
N THR A 174 8.54 5.30 -3.44
CA THR A 174 9.23 4.83 -2.25
C THR A 174 8.58 3.61 -1.62
N HIS A 175 9.41 2.67 -1.18
CA HIS A 175 9.01 1.52 -0.35
C HIS A 175 9.32 1.77 1.14
N SER A 176 9.90 2.92 1.46
CA SER A 176 10.38 3.24 2.79
C SER A 176 9.22 3.44 3.77
N PRO A 177 9.31 2.92 5.00
CA PRO A 177 8.35 3.21 6.07
C PRO A 177 8.62 4.56 6.76
N LEU A 178 9.74 5.21 6.47
CA LEU A 178 10.13 6.44 7.17
C LEU A 178 9.11 7.58 7.01
N PRO A 179 8.49 7.81 5.84
CA PRO A 179 7.48 8.85 5.70
C PRO A 179 6.29 8.69 6.65
N ILE A 180 5.73 7.48 6.77
CA ILE A 180 4.62 7.23 7.70
C ILE A 180 5.07 7.35 9.16
N ARG A 181 6.29 6.94 9.48
CA ARG A 181 6.84 7.09 10.85
C ARG A 181 6.99 8.57 11.22
N THR A 182 7.49 9.41 10.30
CA THR A 182 7.58 10.86 10.49
C THR A 182 6.19 11.48 10.67
N ALA A 183 5.24 11.12 9.81
CA ALA A 183 3.85 11.59 9.89
C ALA A 183 3.18 11.24 11.23
N LEU A 184 3.28 9.99 11.67
CA LEU A 184 2.69 9.52 12.93
C LEU A 184 3.37 10.13 14.16
N ALA A 185 4.70 10.28 14.13
CA ALA A 185 5.43 10.95 15.21
C ALA A 185 4.99 12.41 15.35
N ALA A 186 4.92 13.16 14.26
CA ALA A 186 4.45 14.55 14.29
C ALA A 186 2.99 14.67 14.73
N ALA A 187 2.12 13.74 14.34
CA ALA A 187 0.74 13.71 14.81
C ALA A 187 0.65 13.51 16.34
N ALA A 188 1.51 12.64 16.90
CA ALA A 188 1.59 12.42 18.34
C ALA A 188 2.11 13.66 19.09
N GLU A 189 3.18 14.28 18.60
CA GLU A 189 3.78 15.48 19.21
C GLU A 189 2.83 16.69 19.16
N ALA A 190 2.02 16.82 18.12
CA ALA A 190 1.04 17.90 18.00
C ALA A 190 -0.11 17.81 19.03
N GLY A 191 -0.29 16.66 19.71
CA GLY A 191 -1.34 16.46 20.71
C GLY A 191 -2.77 16.44 20.13
N GLY A 192 -2.92 16.30 18.82
CA GLY A 192 -4.19 16.20 18.11
C GLY A 192 -4.71 14.75 18.02
N PRO A 193 -5.79 14.51 17.26
CA PRO A 193 -6.27 13.16 17.00
C PRO A 193 -5.23 12.37 16.19
N LEU A 194 -4.92 11.16 16.66
CA LEU A 194 -4.16 10.18 15.90
C LEU A 194 -5.07 9.47 14.88
N PRO A 195 -4.54 8.98 13.75
CA PRO A 195 -5.34 8.20 12.82
C PRO A 195 -5.82 6.91 13.49
N GLU A 196 -7.11 6.62 13.39
CA GLU A 196 -7.66 5.32 13.76
C GLU A 196 -7.55 4.32 12.60
N LEU A 197 -7.40 4.80 11.36
CA LEU A 197 -7.16 3.98 10.18
C LEU A 197 -6.12 4.64 9.27
N VAL A 198 -5.10 3.85 8.89
CA VAL A 198 -4.14 4.20 7.84
C VAL A 198 -4.46 3.43 6.57
N VAL A 199 -4.56 4.13 5.44
CA VAL A 199 -4.85 3.54 4.12
C VAL A 199 -3.71 3.85 3.15
N GLY A 200 -3.10 2.83 2.56
CA GLY A 200 -2.01 3.08 1.62
C GLY A 200 -1.45 1.84 0.93
N ASP A 201 -0.18 1.92 0.56
CA ASP A 201 0.60 0.82 -0.03
C ASP A 201 2.03 0.81 0.55
N HIS A 202 2.78 -0.24 0.28
CA HIS A 202 4.20 -0.38 0.65
C HIS A 202 4.49 -0.09 2.13
N GLY A 203 5.51 0.75 2.38
CA GLY A 203 5.95 1.15 3.70
C GLY A 203 4.93 1.98 4.48
N TRP A 204 3.92 2.58 3.83
CA TRP A 204 2.84 3.28 4.54
C TRP A 204 2.02 2.31 5.39
N VAL A 205 1.71 1.15 4.84
CA VAL A 205 0.87 0.13 5.51
C VAL A 205 1.68 -0.65 6.52
N CYS A 206 2.80 -1.23 6.10
CA CYS A 206 3.67 -2.02 6.98
C CYS A 206 4.24 -1.16 8.13
N GLY A 207 4.65 0.07 7.85
CA GLY A 207 5.16 0.99 8.86
C GLY A 207 4.11 1.39 9.90
N ALA A 208 2.87 1.67 9.48
CA ALA A 208 1.77 1.97 10.40
C ALA A 208 1.35 0.74 11.23
N GLY A 209 1.16 -0.41 10.58
CA GLY A 209 0.77 -1.65 11.23
C GLY A 209 1.80 -2.11 12.27
N GLN A 210 3.10 -1.96 11.98
CA GLN A 210 4.16 -2.25 12.94
C GLN A 210 4.09 -1.39 14.20
N LEU A 211 3.61 -0.15 14.07
CA LEU A 211 3.42 0.78 15.20
C LEU A 211 2.09 0.59 15.92
N GLY A 212 1.26 -0.38 15.50
CA GLY A 212 0.00 -0.73 16.17
C GLY A 212 -1.23 0.06 15.69
N PHE A 213 -1.11 0.81 14.59
CA PHE A 213 -2.25 1.47 13.95
C PHE A 213 -3.00 0.49 13.05
N GLU A 214 -4.34 0.55 13.01
CA GLU A 214 -5.09 -0.22 12.03
C GLU A 214 -4.68 0.25 10.63
N ALA A 215 -4.16 -0.66 9.82
CA ALA A 215 -3.65 -0.36 8.48
C ALA A 215 -4.29 -1.31 7.44
N ILE A 216 -4.68 -0.74 6.31
CA ILE A 216 -5.18 -1.50 5.15
C ILE A 216 -4.54 -0.97 3.87
N GLY A 217 -4.38 -1.82 2.85
CA GLY A 217 -3.73 -1.37 1.63
C GLY A 217 -3.80 -2.28 0.43
N LEU A 218 -3.18 -1.81 -0.65
CA LEU A 218 -2.91 -2.58 -1.86
C LEU A 218 -1.49 -3.18 -1.77
N GLY A 219 -1.28 -4.36 -2.36
CA GLY A 219 0.04 -4.99 -2.45
C GLY A 219 0.22 -5.82 -3.70
N ASP A 220 1.38 -5.69 -4.34
CA ASP A 220 1.79 -6.52 -5.49
C ASP A 220 2.47 -7.82 -5.00
N THR A 221 2.61 -8.76 -5.92
CA THR A 221 3.23 -10.08 -5.74
C THR A 221 4.69 -10.04 -5.33
N ASP A 222 5.41 -8.94 -5.53
CA ASP A 222 6.80 -8.77 -5.11
C ASP A 222 6.98 -8.01 -3.78
N ASP A 223 5.88 -7.67 -3.08
CA ASP A 223 5.87 -7.05 -1.75
C ASP A 223 5.35 -8.01 -0.65
N PRO A 224 6.08 -9.09 -0.33
CA PRO A 224 5.61 -10.10 0.63
C PRO A 224 5.35 -9.54 2.03
N ALA A 225 5.99 -8.43 2.42
CA ALA A 225 5.84 -7.85 3.75
C ALA A 225 4.39 -7.46 4.09
N LEU A 226 3.62 -6.96 3.11
CA LEU A 226 2.22 -6.58 3.35
C LEU A 226 1.42 -7.80 3.79
N PHE A 227 1.54 -8.90 3.05
CA PHE A 227 0.82 -10.15 3.30
C PHE A 227 1.31 -10.86 4.55
N VAL A 228 2.61 -10.79 4.85
CA VAL A 228 3.15 -11.29 6.12
C VAL A 228 2.60 -10.46 7.29
N GLY A 229 2.55 -9.13 7.13
CA GLY A 229 1.91 -8.24 8.10
C GLY A 229 0.44 -8.59 8.33
N GLU A 230 -0.30 -8.95 7.28
CA GLU A 230 -1.67 -9.45 7.41
C GLU A 230 -1.75 -10.79 8.13
N ALA A 231 -0.87 -11.74 7.79
CA ALA A 231 -0.84 -13.06 8.42
C ALA A 231 -0.47 -13.01 9.92
N GLU A 232 0.38 -12.05 10.32
CA GLU A 232 0.75 -11.81 11.72
C GLU A 232 -0.20 -10.83 12.45
N GLY A 233 -1.28 -10.38 11.79
CA GLY A 233 -2.28 -9.48 12.39
C GLY A 233 -1.79 -8.05 12.64
N ARG A 234 -0.67 -7.65 12.02
CA ARG A 234 -0.15 -6.27 12.03
C ARG A 234 -0.86 -5.38 11.01
N VAL A 235 -1.32 -5.97 9.92
CA VAL A 235 -2.11 -5.30 8.87
C VAL A 235 -3.49 -5.95 8.83
N SER A 236 -4.55 -5.14 8.71
CA SER A 236 -5.93 -5.65 8.81
C SER A 236 -6.46 -6.23 7.49
N VAL A 237 -6.09 -5.62 6.36
CA VAL A 237 -6.50 -6.07 5.02
C VAL A 237 -5.42 -5.69 4.01
N VAL A 238 -5.01 -6.64 3.18
CA VAL A 238 -4.19 -6.38 1.98
C VAL A 238 -4.91 -6.89 0.74
N VAL A 239 -5.06 -6.01 -0.24
CA VAL A 239 -5.66 -6.35 -1.53
C VAL A 239 -4.55 -6.72 -2.53
N PRO A 240 -4.47 -7.99 -2.96
CA PRO A 240 -3.50 -8.39 -3.98
C PRO A 240 -3.91 -7.83 -5.34
N LEU A 241 -3.07 -6.99 -5.95
CA LEU A 241 -3.22 -6.48 -7.32
C LEU A 241 -1.88 -5.95 -7.87
N ASP A 242 -1.78 -5.82 -9.20
CA ASP A 242 -0.64 -5.15 -9.86
C ASP A 242 -0.76 -3.64 -9.63
N ASP A 243 0.22 -3.06 -8.95
CA ASP A 243 0.20 -1.64 -8.57
C ASP A 243 0.94 -0.73 -9.59
N ALA A 244 1.49 -1.31 -10.64
CA ALA A 244 2.28 -0.63 -11.66
C ALA A 244 1.48 -0.30 -12.94
N VAL A 245 0.23 -0.77 -13.07
CA VAL A 245 -0.64 -0.47 -14.22
C VAL A 245 -0.97 1.03 -14.35
N ARG A 246 -1.55 1.42 -15.49
CA ARG A 246 -1.93 2.82 -15.77
C ARG A 246 -2.90 3.35 -14.73
N SER A 247 -2.70 4.59 -14.27
CA SER A 247 -3.50 5.22 -13.21
C SER A 247 -5.01 5.25 -13.50
N ASP A 248 -5.42 5.45 -14.76
CA ASP A 248 -6.83 5.45 -15.14
C ASP A 248 -7.52 4.07 -14.95
N TYR A 249 -6.75 2.98 -14.92
CA TYR A 249 -7.29 1.64 -14.74
C TYR A 249 -7.77 1.38 -13.31
N TYR A 250 -7.36 2.18 -12.32
CA TYR A 250 -7.88 2.09 -10.96
C TYR A 250 -9.25 2.77 -10.79
N ARG A 251 -9.73 3.58 -11.75
CA ARG A 251 -11.01 4.29 -11.58
C ARG A 251 -12.21 3.36 -11.35
N PRO A 252 -12.38 2.25 -12.10
CA PRO A 252 -13.46 1.31 -11.81
C PRO A 252 -13.28 0.63 -10.44
N LEU A 253 -12.04 0.37 -10.03
CA LEU A 253 -11.69 -0.18 -8.71
C LEU A 253 -12.16 0.75 -7.59
N THR A 254 -11.82 2.04 -7.69
CA THR A 254 -12.27 3.08 -6.76
C THR A 254 -13.79 3.10 -6.64
N ARG A 255 -14.52 3.12 -7.77
CA ARG A 255 -16.00 3.12 -7.77
C ARG A 255 -16.56 1.87 -7.09
N TYR A 256 -15.96 0.71 -7.34
CA TYR A 256 -16.39 -0.53 -6.71
C TYR A 256 -16.26 -0.48 -5.19
N VAL A 257 -15.08 -0.07 -4.69
CA VAL A 257 -14.81 0.05 -3.25
C VAL A 257 -15.76 1.07 -2.60
N LEU A 258 -15.91 2.25 -3.20
CA LEU A 258 -16.78 3.30 -2.65
C LEU A 258 -18.27 2.88 -2.65
N ASN A 259 -18.74 2.22 -3.70
CA ASN A 259 -20.11 1.69 -3.74
C ASN A 259 -20.33 0.64 -2.64
N ARG A 260 -19.37 -0.28 -2.46
CA ARG A 260 -19.43 -1.32 -1.41
C ARG A 260 -19.39 -0.74 0.00
N ALA A 261 -18.62 0.34 0.19
CA ALA A 261 -18.54 1.03 1.47
C ALA A 261 -19.75 1.95 1.74
N CYS A 262 -20.72 2.06 0.82
CA CYS A 262 -21.81 3.04 0.85
C CYS A 262 -21.33 4.49 0.92
N LEU A 263 -20.22 4.79 0.24
CA LEU A 263 -19.56 6.10 0.17
C LEU A 263 -19.64 6.74 -1.22
N SER A 264 -20.36 6.10 -2.15
CA SER A 264 -20.65 6.67 -3.46
C SER A 264 -21.71 7.77 -3.36
N GLN A 265 -21.36 8.98 -3.81
CA GLN A 265 -22.27 10.10 -3.99
C GLN A 265 -23.14 9.89 -5.23
#